data_AF-A0A9J6RCN1-F1
#
_entry.id   AF-A0A9J6RCN1-F1
#
_cell.length_a   1.000
_cell.length_b   1.000
_cell.length_c   1.000
_cell.angle_alpha   90.00
_cell.angle_beta   90.00
_cell.angle_gamma   90.00
#
_symmetry.space_group_name_H-M   'P 1'
#
loop_
_entity.id
_entity.type
_entity.pdbx_description
1 polymer ?
#
loop_
_entity_poly.entity_id
_entity_poly.type
_entity_poly.pdbx_seq_one_letter_code
_entity_poly.pdbx_strand_id
1 'polypeptide(L)' 'MVTSLEIAHTTEMEKAMLQNHGVIFAEYEAKLDKRLQVEQEREKSHQDSKHIVNEMQRQVHR' A
#
# COMPACT_ATOMS: atom_id res chain seq x y z
N MET A 1 -8.99 -32.70 1.49
CA MET A 1 -7.98 -31.75 1.99
C MET A 1 -6.83 -31.70 0.99
N VAL A 2 -6.85 -30.69 0.12
CA VAL A 2 -5.84 -30.27 -0.88
C VAL A 2 -6.32 -28.85 -1.27
N THR A 3 -5.63 -27.70 -1.20
CA THR A 3 -4.28 -27.26 -0.83
C THR A 3 -4.38 -25.75 -0.51
N SER A 4 -3.92 -25.31 0.66
CA SER A 4 -3.86 -23.88 1.04
C SER A 4 -2.67 -23.12 0.41
N LEU A 5 -2.17 -23.58 -0.75
CA LEU A 5 -1.10 -22.95 -1.50
C LEU A 5 -1.67 -22.51 -2.85
N GLU A 6 -1.82 -21.19 -3.03
CA GLU A 6 -1.92 -20.40 -4.28
C GLU A 6 -2.84 -19.17 -4.14
N ILE A 7 -2.85 -18.50 -2.99
CA ILE A 7 -3.27 -17.09 -2.98
C ILE A 7 -2.01 -16.27 -2.72
N ALA A 8 -1.49 -15.61 -3.77
CA ALA A 8 -0.29 -14.78 -3.69
C ALA A 8 -0.45 -13.61 -2.69
N HIS A 9 -1.69 -13.27 -2.35
CA HIS A 9 -2.10 -12.22 -1.43
C HIS A 9 -3.24 -12.77 -0.54
N THR A 10 -3.41 -12.24 0.67
CA THR A 10 -4.55 -12.65 1.50
C THR A 10 -5.83 -11.92 1.06
N THR A 11 -7.00 -12.43 1.45
CA THR A 11 -8.29 -11.75 1.20
C THR A 11 -8.32 -10.34 1.80
N GLU A 12 -7.70 -10.15 2.96
CA GLU A 12 -7.61 -8.82 3.59
C GLU A 12 -6.67 -7.89 2.82
N MET A 13 -5.58 -8.41 2.25
CA MET A 13 -4.72 -7.63 1.37
C MET A 13 -5.49 -7.18 0.13
N GLU A 14 -6.20 -8.10 -0.54
CA GLU A 14 -7.03 -7.80 -1.71
C GLU A 14 -8.08 -6.73 -1.42
N LYS A 15 -8.77 -6.88 -0.28
CA LYS A 15 -9.74 -5.89 0.20
C LYS A 15 -9.09 -4.54 0.43
N ALA A 16 -7.94 -4.48 1.11
CA ALA A 16 -7.23 -3.23 1.35
C ALA A 16 -6.74 -2.58 0.05
N MET A 17 -6.28 -3.38 -0.91
CA MET A 17 -5.83 -2.91 -2.22
C MET A 17 -6.98 -2.28 -3.00
N LEU A 18 -8.13 -2.95 -3.03
CA LEU A 18 -9.33 -2.43 -3.69
C LEU A 18 -9.86 -1.17 -2.99
N GLN A 19 -9.87 -1.14 -1.65
CA GLN A 19 -10.35 0.00 -0.88
C GLN A 19 -9.46 1.23 -1.00
N ASN A 20 -8.13 1.05 -0.94
CA ASN A 20 -7.19 2.17 -0.90
C ASN A 20 -6.79 2.67 -2.30
N HIS A 21 -6.70 1.75 -3.27
CA HIS A 21 -6.12 2.05 -4.59
C HIS A 21 -7.09 1.76 -5.75
N GLY A 22 -8.27 1.18 -5.48
CA GLY A 22 -9.28 0.91 -6.50
C GLY A 22 -8.89 -0.19 -7.50
N VAL A 23 -7.88 -1.01 -7.18
CA VAL A 23 -7.38 -2.09 -8.03
C VAL A 23 -7.25 -3.39 -7.26
N ILE A 24 -7.48 -4.50 -7.96
CA ILE A 24 -7.22 -5.86 -7.45
C ILE A 24 -5.76 -6.23 -7.65
N PHE A 25 -5.23 -7.21 -6.90
CA PHE A 25 -3.83 -7.63 -7.04
C PHE A 25 -3.50 -8.14 -8.44
N ALA A 26 -4.42 -8.88 -9.08
CA ALA A 26 -4.20 -9.37 -10.45
C ALA A 26 -4.00 -8.23 -11.47
N GLU A 27 -4.71 -7.10 -11.29
CA GLU A 27 -4.57 -5.92 -12.15
C GLU A 27 -3.26 -5.16 -11.84
N TYR A 28 -2.95 -5.00 -10.56
CA TYR A 28 -1.68 -4.44 -10.10
C TYR A 28 -0.46 -5.25 -10.59
N GLU A 29 -0.61 -6.57 -10.70
CA GLU A 29 0.46 -7.44 -11.17
C GLU A 29 0.66 -7.41 -12.68
N ALA A 30 -0.43 -7.37 -13.43
CA ALA A 30 -0.40 -7.44 -14.89
C ALA A 30 -0.11 -6.10 -15.57
N LYS A 31 -0.49 -4.97 -14.97
CA LYS A 31 -0.41 -3.64 -15.62
C LYS A 31 0.64 -2.75 -14.95
N LEU A 32 1.75 -2.49 -15.66
CA LEU A 32 2.84 -1.64 -15.17
C LEU A 32 2.36 -0.24 -14.76
N ASP A 33 1.49 0.39 -15.55
CA ASP A 33 0.98 1.73 -15.25
C ASP A 33 0.19 1.76 -13.94
N LYS A 34 -0.60 0.71 -13.67
CA LYS A 34 -1.34 0.57 -12.42
C LYS A 34 -0.41 0.36 -11.24
N ARG A 35 0.62 -0.48 -11.42
CA ARG A 35 1.66 -0.66 -10.41
C ARG A 35 2.37 0.65 -10.08
N LEU A 36 2.79 1.40 -11.10
CA LEU A 36 3.47 2.68 -10.92
C LEU A 36 2.58 3.70 -10.19
N GLN A 37 1.30 3.78 -10.54
CA GLN A 37 0.34 4.66 -9.86
C GLN A 37 0.28 4.34 -8.35
N VAL A 38 0.10 3.06 -8.00
CA VAL A 38 0.02 2.63 -6.60
C VAL A 38 1.31 2.92 -5.83
N GLU A 39 2.46 2.64 -6.42
CA GLU A 39 3.75 2.88 -5.76
C GLU A 39 4.04 4.37 -5.57
N GLN A 40 3.60 5.24 -6.49
CA GLN A 40 3.67 6.70 -6.31
C GLN A 40 2.79 7.17 -5.15
N GLU A 41 1.57 6.66 -5.04
CA GLU A 41 0.66 6.97 -3.92
C GLU A 41 1.24 6.50 -2.58
N ARG A 42 1.85 5.31 -2.55
CA ARG A 42 2.53 4.76 -1.37
C ARG A 42 3.70 5.62 -0.94
N GLU A 43 4.55 6.02 -1.88
CA GLU A 43 5.70 6.87 -1.54
C GLU A 43 5.25 8.25 -1.03
N LYS A 44 4.21 8.84 -1.64
CA LYS A 44 3.64 10.09 -1.13
C LYS A 44 3.16 9.96 0.32
N SER A 45 2.36 8.93 0.61
CA SER A 45 1.85 8.67 1.97
C SER A 45 2.97 8.48 3.00
N HIS A 46 4.04 7.79 2.60
CA HIS A 46 5.22 7.58 3.43
C HIS A 46 5.97 8.89 3.72
N GLN A 47 6.14 9.76 2.72
CA GLN A 47 6.77 11.07 2.91
C GLN A 47 5.92 11.99 3.79
N ASP A 48 4.60 12.01 3.59
CA ASP A 48 3.67 12.80 4.43
C ASP A 48 3.73 12.32 5.89
N SER A 49 3.78 10.99 6.10
CA SER A 49 3.92 10.40 7.43
C SER A 49 5.25 10.77 8.11
N LYS A 50 6.36 10.74 7.36
CA LYS A 50 7.67 11.19 7.86
C LYS A 50 7.65 12.66 8.27
N HIS A 51 7.02 13.52 7.47
CA HIS A 51 6.91 14.93 7.77
C HIS A 51 6.19 15.15 9.11
N ILE A 52 5.05 14.48 9.31
CA ILE A 52 4.27 14.55 10.55
C ILE A 52 5.10 14.08 11.75
N VAL A 53 5.77 12.92 11.64
CA VAL A 53 6.61 12.39 12.72
C VAL A 53 7.73 13.37 13.07
N ASN A 54 8.41 13.93 12.08
CA ASN A 54 9.47 14.91 12.28
C ASN A 54 8.95 16.18 12.96
N GLU A 55 7.76 16.65 12.58
CA GLU A 55 7.12 17.81 13.21
C GLU A 55 6.79 17.54 14.69
N MET A 56 6.19 16.39 14.99
CA MET A 56 5.91 15.97 16.37
C MET A 56 7.19 15.88 17.20
N GLN A 57 8.24 15.27 16.65
CA GLN A 57 9.53 15.17 17.32
C GLN A 57 10.11 16.56 17.64
N ARG A 58 10.03 17.53 16.72
CA ARG A 58 10.51 18.90 16.97
C ARG A 58 9.74 19.61 18.08
N GLN A 59 8.44 19.32 18.24
CA GLN A 59 7.61 19.92 19.30
C GLN A 59 7.92 19.31 20.68
N VAL A 60 8.22 18.01 20.75
CA VAL A 60 8.56 17.32 22.02
C VAL A 60 9.93 17.73 22.57
N HIS A 61 10.89 18.05 21.69
CA HIS A 61 12.25 18.44 22.09
C HIS A 61 12.44 19.96 22.28
N ARG A 62 11.35 20.74 22.34
CA ARG A 62 11.36 22.16 22.74
C ARG A 62 10.97 22.30 24.20
#